data_AF-A0A142XH06-F1
#
_entry.id   AF-A0A142XH06-F1
#
_cell.length_a   1.000
_cell.length_b   1.000
_cell.length_c   1.000
_cell.angle_alpha   90.00
_cell.angle_beta   90.00
_cell.angle_gamma   90.00
#
_symmetry.space_group_name_H-M   'P 1'
#
loop_
_entity.id
_entity.type
_entity.pdbx_description
1 polymer ?
#
loop_
_entity_poly.entity_id
_entity_poly.type
_entity_poly.pdbx_seq_one_letter_code
_entity_poly.pdbx_strand_id
1 'polypeptide(L)'
;MRTLLSVSATLLLTLPTFAAPVPAPAPRPVVQAAIESSLPTAGGRIRQFAFDADPATYFASDRNPTKTDHLTLTFDRPVTLKSVAVVTGRPNGDDVLTDGVLEVSADGIAFESAANFEKGKATADVGRSVKAVRVRPTADLKAPLVVREFTINTEPRVVTFRYPVEFTLDVTDAPEMREWAEKVVRVCERQYPMICDLLASEGVRPPTQIRMTFRASYNGVAEAGGGRITGSVKYFKSHPEDVGAMVHETAHCVQNYRARGLPGWLVEGIADYVRFWKFEPGTAGRLNPERAKFDASYRTSAAFLAFVADKYDSQLVTKLNALMREGKYNVGAWKTLTGKTVEELNQEWRQSLVR
;
A
#
# COMPACT_ATOMS: atom_id res chain seq x y z
N MET A 1 -43.39 -60.79 -51.45
CA MET A 1 -42.22 -60.72 -50.54
C MET A 1 -41.21 -59.75 -51.13
N ARG A 2 -41.09 -58.54 -50.58
CA ARG A 2 -40.00 -57.60 -50.86
C ARG A 2 -39.47 -57.12 -49.51
N THR A 3 -38.20 -57.44 -49.25
CA THR A 3 -37.50 -57.21 -47.98
C THR A 3 -36.98 -55.77 -47.96
N LEU A 4 -37.40 -54.98 -46.96
CA LEU A 4 -36.88 -53.64 -46.70
C LEU A 4 -35.61 -53.76 -45.83
N LEU A 5 -34.47 -53.30 -46.35
CA LEU A 5 -33.27 -53.07 -45.55
C LEU A 5 -33.38 -51.71 -44.83
N SER A 6 -33.31 -51.74 -43.51
CA SER A 6 -33.15 -50.57 -42.64
C SER A 6 -31.69 -50.14 -42.64
N VAL A 7 -31.42 -48.87 -43.00
CA VAL A 7 -30.11 -48.24 -42.86
C VAL A 7 -30.18 -47.30 -41.65
N SER A 8 -29.53 -47.69 -40.54
CA SER A 8 -29.33 -46.81 -39.38
C SER A 8 -28.19 -45.84 -39.68
N ALA A 9 -28.52 -44.55 -39.79
CA ALA A 9 -27.54 -43.48 -39.87
C ALA A 9 -27.11 -43.06 -38.45
N THR A 10 -25.88 -43.39 -38.06
CA THR A 10 -25.28 -42.93 -36.81
C THR A 10 -24.80 -41.49 -36.99
N LEU A 11 -25.51 -40.54 -36.38
CA LEU A 11 -25.15 -39.13 -36.35
C LEU A 11 -23.98 -38.93 -35.36
N LEU A 12 -22.74 -38.79 -35.87
CA LEU A 12 -21.61 -38.33 -35.06
C LEU A 12 -21.78 -36.84 -34.75
N LEU A 13 -22.13 -36.51 -33.51
CA LEU A 13 -22.00 -35.15 -32.99
C LEU A 13 -20.51 -34.82 -32.78
N THR A 14 -19.94 -34.00 -33.65
CA THR A 14 -18.65 -33.34 -33.41
C THR A 14 -18.86 -32.20 -32.43
N LEU A 15 -18.47 -32.39 -31.17
CA LEU A 15 -18.40 -31.29 -30.19
C LEU A 15 -17.24 -30.35 -30.59
N PRO A 16 -17.45 -29.03 -30.65
CA PRO A 16 -16.36 -28.09 -30.88
C PRO A 16 -15.40 -28.14 -29.69
N THR A 17 -14.14 -28.46 -29.97
CA THR A 17 -13.04 -28.36 -29.01
C THR A 17 -12.74 -26.88 -28.79
N PHE A 18 -13.27 -26.29 -27.72
CA PHE A 18 -12.79 -25.00 -27.24
C PHE A 18 -11.34 -25.18 -26.77
N ALA A 19 -10.41 -24.51 -27.44
CA ALA A 19 -9.04 -24.41 -26.96
C ALA A 19 -9.07 -23.84 -25.54
N ALA A 20 -8.40 -24.50 -24.60
CA ALA A 20 -8.22 -23.99 -23.25
C ALA A 20 -7.60 -22.57 -23.34
N PRO A 21 -8.07 -21.60 -22.53
CA PRO A 21 -7.49 -20.27 -22.53
C PRO A 21 -5.99 -20.36 -22.26
N VAL A 22 -5.18 -19.74 -23.13
CA VAL A 22 -3.74 -19.65 -22.95
C VAL A 22 -3.48 -18.99 -21.59
N PRO A 23 -2.71 -19.60 -20.69
CA PRO A 23 -2.38 -19.00 -19.41
C PRO A 23 -1.78 -17.62 -19.65
N ALA A 24 -2.28 -16.60 -18.95
CA ALA A 24 -1.67 -15.28 -19.00
C ALA A 24 -0.16 -15.42 -18.68
N PRO A 25 0.74 -14.79 -19.44
CA PRO A 25 2.16 -14.88 -19.19
C PRO A 25 2.46 -14.48 -17.74
N ALA A 26 3.34 -15.22 -17.07
CA ALA A 26 3.71 -14.93 -15.69
C ALA A 26 4.13 -13.45 -15.56
N PRO A 27 3.62 -12.72 -14.56
CA PRO A 27 3.97 -11.32 -14.40
C PRO A 27 5.48 -11.16 -14.27
N ARG A 28 6.05 -10.22 -15.02
CA ARG A 28 7.49 -9.95 -14.97
C ARG A 28 7.88 -9.60 -13.52
N PRO A 29 8.99 -10.15 -13.00
CA PRO A 29 9.41 -9.82 -11.65
C PRO A 29 9.75 -8.33 -11.55
N VAL A 30 9.07 -7.63 -10.65
CA VAL A 30 9.36 -6.23 -10.32
C VAL A 30 10.07 -6.12 -8.98
N VAL A 31 10.65 -4.97 -8.71
CA VAL A 31 11.31 -4.63 -7.44
C VAL A 31 10.63 -3.39 -6.85
N GLN A 32 10.32 -3.43 -5.56
CA GLN A 32 9.83 -2.25 -4.85
C GLN A 32 11.00 -1.41 -4.33
N ALA A 33 10.71 -0.15 -4.02
CA ALA A 33 11.67 0.75 -3.43
C ALA A 33 11.09 1.42 -2.18
N ALA A 34 11.99 1.87 -1.31
CA ALA A 34 11.70 2.82 -0.25
C ALA A 34 12.48 4.10 -0.54
N ILE A 35 11.93 5.24 -0.15
CA ILE A 35 12.63 6.52 -0.24
C ILE A 35 12.67 7.16 1.13
N GLU A 36 13.84 7.68 1.49
CA GLU A 36 14.15 8.23 2.80
C GLU A 36 14.84 9.57 2.66
N SER A 37 14.54 10.49 3.56
CA SER A 37 15.22 11.78 3.63
C SER A 37 15.75 12.03 5.03
N SER A 38 16.94 12.64 5.13
CA SER A 38 17.44 13.21 6.38
C SER A 38 16.75 14.54 6.74
N LEU A 39 15.93 15.07 5.82
CA LEU A 39 15.23 16.34 5.94
C LEU A 39 13.74 16.09 6.22
N PRO A 40 13.11 16.89 7.09
CA PRO A 40 11.66 16.93 7.17
C PRO A 40 11.05 17.44 5.86
N THR A 41 9.85 16.97 5.54
CA THR A 41 9.07 17.41 4.38
C THR A 41 8.39 18.76 4.63
N ALA A 42 8.47 19.65 3.64
CA ALA A 42 7.74 20.93 3.64
C ALA A 42 6.29 20.74 3.20
N GLY A 43 5.34 21.01 4.10
CA GLY A 43 3.91 20.94 3.78
C GLY A 43 3.52 19.58 3.20
N GLY A 44 2.82 19.56 2.07
CA GLY A 44 2.38 18.33 1.38
C GLY A 44 3.36 17.74 0.37
N ARG A 45 4.62 18.20 0.31
CA ARG A 45 5.60 17.82 -0.74
C ARG A 45 6.45 16.63 -0.32
N ILE A 46 5.78 15.50 -0.16
CA ILE A 46 6.31 14.28 0.47
C ILE A 46 7.44 13.61 -0.32
N ARG A 47 8.25 12.80 0.38
CA ARG A 47 9.41 12.13 -0.23
C ARG A 47 9.06 11.20 -1.39
N GLN A 48 7.93 10.49 -1.34
CA GLN A 48 7.54 9.54 -2.39
C GLN A 48 7.18 10.21 -3.72
N PHE A 49 6.88 11.51 -3.72
CA PHE A 49 6.68 12.28 -4.96
C PHE A 49 7.94 12.43 -5.80
N ALA A 50 9.13 12.20 -5.24
CA ALA A 50 10.34 12.17 -6.06
C ALA A 50 10.44 10.91 -6.94
N PHE A 51 9.53 9.94 -6.81
CA PHE A 51 9.57 8.68 -7.55
C PHE A 51 8.17 8.10 -7.84
N ASP A 52 7.22 8.96 -8.21
CA ASP A 52 5.83 8.60 -8.51
C ASP A 52 5.49 8.65 -10.01
N ALA A 53 6.43 9.06 -10.87
CA ALA A 53 6.25 9.27 -12.30
C ALA A 53 5.27 10.41 -12.68
N ASP A 54 5.03 11.36 -11.77
CA ASP A 54 4.28 12.58 -12.06
C ASP A 54 5.21 13.82 -12.06
N PRO A 55 5.51 14.41 -13.23
CA PRO A 55 6.42 15.54 -13.31
C PRO A 55 5.90 16.82 -12.62
N ALA A 56 4.64 16.86 -12.19
CA ALA A 56 4.03 17.97 -11.47
C ALA A 56 4.17 17.85 -9.94
N THR A 57 4.45 16.65 -9.42
CA THR A 57 4.74 16.44 -8.00
C THR A 57 6.25 16.56 -7.76
N TYR A 58 6.62 16.70 -6.49
CA TYR A 58 8.02 16.79 -6.06
C TYR A 58 8.12 16.66 -4.53
N PHE A 59 9.27 16.17 -4.08
CA PHE A 59 9.72 16.33 -2.71
C PHE A 59 10.27 17.75 -2.49
N ALA A 60 9.96 18.37 -1.35
CA ALA A 60 10.64 19.58 -0.90
C ALA A 60 10.98 19.50 0.59
N SER A 61 12.20 19.89 0.95
CA SER A 61 12.62 19.93 2.35
C SER A 61 12.06 21.16 3.09
N ASP A 62 11.68 20.97 4.35
CA ASP A 62 11.13 22.04 5.21
C ASP A 62 12.19 23.05 5.64
N ARG A 63 13.44 22.60 5.72
CA ARG A 63 14.62 23.43 6.00
C ARG A 63 15.62 23.37 4.85
N ASN A 64 16.50 24.36 4.81
CA ASN A 64 17.66 24.34 3.93
C ASN A 64 18.59 23.17 4.34
N PRO A 65 19.04 22.35 3.38
CA PRO A 65 19.92 21.22 3.65
C PRO A 65 21.37 21.66 3.86
N THR A 66 22.08 20.87 4.65
CA THR A 66 23.55 20.92 4.74
C THR A 66 24.17 19.90 3.77
N LYS A 67 25.50 19.92 3.61
CA LYS A 67 26.23 18.93 2.81
C LYS A 67 26.10 17.46 3.31
N THR A 68 25.60 17.25 4.52
CA THR A 68 25.37 15.91 5.09
C THR A 68 23.94 15.40 4.85
N ASP A 69 23.03 16.29 4.46
CA ASP A 69 21.64 15.92 4.20
C ASP A 69 21.49 15.20 2.86
N HIS A 70 20.46 14.37 2.73
CA HIS A 70 20.24 13.60 1.50
C HIS A 70 18.79 13.14 1.30
N LEU A 71 18.50 12.72 0.07
CA LEU A 71 17.32 11.96 -0.31
C LEU A 71 17.78 10.67 -0.99
N THR A 72 17.43 9.52 -0.41
CA THR A 72 17.91 8.20 -0.85
C THR A 72 16.75 7.33 -1.29
N LEU A 73 16.83 6.80 -2.51
CA LEU A 73 15.96 5.75 -3.03
C LEU A 73 16.67 4.39 -2.90
N THR A 74 16.12 3.51 -2.08
CA THR A 74 16.69 2.17 -1.77
C THR A 74 15.79 1.09 -2.34
N PHE A 75 16.38 0.11 -3.03
CA PHE A 75 15.66 -1.00 -3.64
C PHE A 75 15.58 -2.20 -2.69
N ASP A 76 14.48 -2.96 -2.72
CA ASP A 76 14.28 -4.14 -1.86
C ASP A 76 15.34 -5.22 -2.03
N ARG A 77 15.94 -5.28 -3.21
CA ARG A 77 17.08 -6.13 -3.54
C ARG A 77 17.94 -5.43 -4.59
N PRO A 78 19.22 -5.81 -4.73
CA PRO A 78 20.05 -5.27 -5.79
C PRO A 78 19.42 -5.45 -7.17
N VAL A 79 19.55 -4.44 -8.02
CA VAL A 79 19.10 -4.42 -9.42
C VAL A 79 20.25 -4.00 -10.31
N THR A 80 20.25 -4.46 -11.56
CA THR A 80 21.19 -3.95 -12.57
C THR A 80 20.68 -2.57 -13.01
N LEU A 81 21.31 -1.51 -12.55
CA LEU A 81 21.00 -0.14 -12.97
C LEU A 81 21.77 0.15 -14.26
N LYS A 82 21.02 0.29 -15.37
CA LYS A 82 21.58 0.65 -16.67
C LYS A 82 21.88 2.14 -16.71
N SER A 83 20.88 2.96 -16.39
CA SER A 83 21.01 4.41 -16.33
C SER A 83 20.11 5.01 -15.25
N VAL A 84 20.51 6.18 -14.76
CA VAL A 84 19.73 6.99 -13.82
C VAL A 84 19.79 8.45 -14.22
N ALA A 85 18.65 9.13 -14.12
CA ALA A 85 18.56 10.57 -14.23
C ALA A 85 17.76 11.13 -13.06
N VAL A 86 18.13 12.31 -12.58
CA VAL A 86 17.38 13.03 -11.55
C VAL A 86 17.16 14.46 -11.98
N VAL A 87 15.92 14.93 -11.78
CA VAL A 87 15.54 16.34 -11.98
C VAL A 87 15.21 16.97 -10.63
N THR A 88 15.78 18.14 -10.38
CA THR A 88 15.59 18.94 -9.16
C THR A 88 15.06 20.34 -9.50
N GLY A 89 14.67 21.08 -8.47
CA GLY A 89 14.02 22.37 -8.59
C GLY A 89 12.51 22.27 -8.80
N ARG A 90 11.80 23.36 -8.59
CA ARG A 90 10.34 23.45 -8.74
C ARG A 90 9.93 23.46 -10.23
N PRO A 91 8.66 23.15 -10.55
CA PRO A 91 8.17 23.22 -11.93
C PRO A 91 8.33 24.59 -12.60
N ASN A 92 8.39 25.68 -11.83
CA ASN A 92 8.62 27.04 -12.34
C ASN A 92 10.11 27.38 -12.57
N GLY A 93 11.04 26.47 -12.22
CA GLY A 93 12.49 26.67 -12.39
C GLY A 93 13.25 27.14 -11.15
N ASP A 94 12.57 27.42 -10.03
CA ASP A 94 13.21 27.83 -8.78
C ASP A 94 13.85 26.65 -8.03
N ASP A 95 14.73 26.93 -7.07
CA ASP A 95 15.33 25.94 -6.15
C ASP A 95 16.05 24.75 -6.84
N VAL A 96 16.59 24.97 -8.04
CA VAL A 96 17.41 23.96 -8.73
C VAL A 96 18.67 23.65 -7.94
N LEU A 97 19.01 22.36 -7.81
CA LEU A 97 20.23 21.95 -7.15
C LEU A 97 21.43 22.21 -8.08
N THR A 98 22.32 23.12 -7.68
CA THR A 98 23.59 23.39 -8.36
C THR A 98 24.74 22.65 -7.70
N ASP A 99 24.86 22.78 -6.37
CA ASP A 99 25.93 22.18 -5.58
C ASP A 99 25.45 20.82 -5.04
N GLY A 100 25.35 19.85 -5.94
CA GLY A 100 24.88 18.52 -5.62
C GLY A 100 25.54 17.42 -6.41
N VAL A 101 25.48 16.22 -5.85
CA VAL A 101 25.97 14.99 -6.47
C VAL A 101 24.86 13.93 -6.48
N LEU A 102 24.78 13.21 -7.60
CA LEU A 102 24.02 11.98 -7.73
C LEU A 102 24.97 10.82 -7.42
N GLU A 103 24.59 10.01 -6.44
CA GLU A 103 25.39 8.90 -5.95
C GLU A 103 24.66 7.58 -6.12
N VAL A 104 25.42 6.51 -6.28
CA VAL A 104 24.91 5.12 -6.31
C VAL A 104 25.61 4.29 -5.25
N SER A 105 24.96 3.21 -4.83
CA SER A 105 25.52 2.29 -3.82
C SER A 105 25.22 0.85 -4.17
N ALA A 106 26.22 -0.03 -4.05
CA ALA A 106 26.09 -1.47 -4.27
C ALA A 106 25.43 -2.20 -3.09
N ASP A 107 25.63 -1.71 -1.88
CA ASP A 107 25.20 -2.34 -0.61
C ASP A 107 24.12 -1.54 0.13
N GLY A 108 23.86 -0.29 -0.29
CA GLY A 108 22.96 0.64 0.37
C GLY A 108 23.61 1.42 1.53
N ILE A 109 24.91 1.23 1.77
CA ILE A 109 25.67 1.80 2.89
C ILE A 109 26.78 2.72 2.36
N ALA A 110 27.65 2.18 1.50
CA ALA A 110 28.75 2.92 0.89
C ALA A 110 28.29 3.52 -0.45
N PHE A 111 28.42 4.84 -0.58
CA PHE A 111 27.98 5.58 -1.77
C PHE A 111 29.18 6.12 -2.54
N GLU A 112 29.09 6.06 -3.86
CA GLU A 112 30.06 6.66 -4.79
C GLU A 112 29.37 7.65 -5.72
N SER A 113 30.11 8.66 -6.17
CA SER A 113 29.62 9.66 -7.12
C SER A 113 29.39 9.03 -8.50
N ALA A 114 28.22 9.28 -9.07
CA ALA A 114 27.84 8.87 -10.42
C ALA A 114 27.78 10.06 -11.39
N ALA A 115 27.28 11.22 -10.94
CA ALA A 115 27.24 12.45 -11.73
C ALA A 115 27.10 13.69 -10.84
N ASN A 116 27.56 14.84 -11.32
CA ASN A 116 27.27 16.14 -10.71
C ASN A 116 25.97 16.70 -11.26
N PHE A 117 25.32 17.58 -10.50
CA PHE A 117 24.15 18.31 -10.98
C PHE A 117 24.54 19.53 -11.81
N GLU A 118 23.95 19.66 -12.99
CA GLU A 118 24.06 20.83 -13.86
C GLU A 118 22.66 21.36 -14.15
N LYS A 119 22.40 22.62 -13.80
CA LYS A 119 21.08 23.27 -13.97
C LYS A 119 19.92 22.41 -13.44
N GLY A 120 20.14 21.82 -12.26
CA GLY A 120 19.16 20.98 -11.59
C GLY A 120 18.99 19.56 -12.16
N LYS A 121 19.86 19.12 -13.08
CA LYS A 121 19.79 17.77 -13.68
C LYS A 121 21.10 17.01 -13.47
N ALA A 122 21.00 15.73 -13.16
CA ALA A 122 22.13 14.82 -13.15
C ALA A 122 21.74 13.55 -13.92
N THR A 123 22.66 12.96 -14.68
CA THR A 123 22.43 11.71 -15.42
C THR A 123 23.71 10.89 -15.46
N ALA A 124 23.58 9.58 -15.28
CA ALA A 124 24.71 8.65 -15.34
C ALA A 124 24.29 7.31 -15.98
N ASP A 125 25.16 6.78 -16.83
CA ASP A 125 25.14 5.38 -17.25
C ASP A 125 25.98 4.56 -16.26
N VAL A 126 25.37 3.57 -15.64
CA VAL A 126 25.95 2.86 -14.48
C VAL A 126 26.34 1.43 -14.83
N GLY A 127 25.48 0.71 -15.56
CA GLY A 127 25.78 -0.61 -16.12
C GLY A 127 26.12 -1.72 -15.12
N ARG A 128 25.77 -1.59 -13.83
CA ARG A 128 26.15 -2.55 -12.78
C ARG A 128 25.06 -2.74 -11.73
N SER A 129 25.25 -3.73 -10.87
CA SER A 129 24.34 -4.03 -9.75
C SER A 129 24.44 -2.95 -8.67
N VAL A 130 23.30 -2.40 -8.26
CA VAL A 130 23.18 -1.40 -7.20
C VAL A 130 21.97 -1.69 -6.30
N LYS A 131 22.04 -1.23 -5.06
CA LYS A 131 21.01 -1.35 -4.03
C LYS A 131 20.34 -0.01 -3.73
N ALA A 132 21.00 1.12 -3.99
CA ALA A 132 20.42 2.45 -3.76
C ALA A 132 20.99 3.52 -4.72
N VAL A 133 20.21 4.59 -4.86
CA VAL A 133 20.56 5.85 -5.53
C VAL A 133 20.28 6.99 -4.57
N ARG A 134 21.14 8.01 -4.51
CA ARG A 134 21.00 9.14 -3.57
C ARG A 134 21.30 10.48 -4.23
N VAL A 135 20.53 11.50 -3.84
CA VAL A 135 20.85 12.91 -4.10
C VAL A 135 21.39 13.50 -2.81
N ARG A 136 22.54 14.16 -2.89
CA ARG A 136 23.20 14.79 -1.74
C ARG A 136 23.77 16.16 -2.13
N PRO A 137 23.48 17.25 -1.39
CA PRO A 137 24.19 18.51 -1.56
C PRO A 137 25.68 18.35 -1.26
N THR A 138 26.53 19.05 -2.02
CA THR A 138 27.98 19.09 -1.80
C THR A 138 28.41 20.29 -0.95
N ALA A 139 27.50 21.24 -0.73
CA ALA A 139 27.64 22.40 0.13
C ALA A 139 26.34 22.65 0.92
N ASP A 140 26.41 23.54 1.90
CA ASP A 140 25.21 24.00 2.61
C ASP A 140 24.40 24.92 1.70
N LEU A 141 23.15 24.57 1.45
CA LEU A 141 22.30 25.31 0.51
C LEU A 141 21.60 26.47 1.22
N LYS A 142 21.27 27.50 0.44
CA LYS A 142 20.50 28.67 0.91
C LYS A 142 19.02 28.60 0.58
N ALA A 143 18.60 27.51 -0.06
CA ALA A 143 17.23 27.22 -0.45
C ALA A 143 16.91 25.74 -0.13
N PRO A 144 15.62 25.38 -0.07
CA PRO A 144 15.20 23.99 0.13
C PRO A 144 15.75 23.04 -0.93
N LEU A 145 15.98 21.77 -0.55
CA LEU A 145 16.18 20.70 -1.52
C LEU A 145 14.84 20.37 -2.16
N VAL A 146 14.74 20.53 -3.48
CA VAL A 146 13.57 20.13 -4.25
C VAL A 146 13.97 19.04 -5.25
N VAL A 147 13.40 17.84 -5.10
CA VAL A 147 13.64 16.72 -6.03
C VAL A 147 12.31 16.36 -6.70
N ARG A 148 12.27 16.52 -8.02
CA ARG A 148 11.06 16.24 -8.81
C ARG A 148 10.94 14.77 -9.11
N GLU A 149 11.97 14.17 -9.70
CA GLU A 149 11.84 12.83 -10.22
C GLU A 149 13.18 12.11 -10.29
N PHE A 150 13.20 10.87 -9.81
CA PHE A 150 14.19 9.86 -10.13
C PHE A 150 13.69 9.05 -11.34
N THR A 151 14.38 9.13 -12.47
CA THR A 151 14.13 8.25 -13.61
C THR A 151 15.21 7.19 -13.66
N ILE A 152 14.86 5.93 -13.38
CA ILE A 152 15.79 4.80 -13.37
C ILE A 152 15.42 3.75 -14.42
N ASN A 153 16.45 3.23 -15.11
CA ASN A 153 16.33 2.13 -16.04
C ASN A 153 17.03 0.90 -15.44
N THR A 154 16.25 -0.08 -14.97
CA THR A 154 16.78 -1.22 -14.23
C THR A 154 16.31 -2.56 -14.79
N GLU A 155 17.12 -3.58 -14.59
CA GLU A 155 16.72 -4.99 -14.72
C GLU A 155 16.98 -5.72 -13.39
N PRO A 156 15.95 -6.29 -12.73
CA PRO A 156 14.52 -6.16 -13.02
C PRO A 156 14.00 -4.73 -12.81
N ARG A 157 12.82 -4.44 -13.37
CA ARG A 157 12.19 -3.12 -13.26
C ARG A 157 11.86 -2.79 -11.80
N VAL A 158 12.30 -1.62 -11.34
CA VAL A 158 11.82 -1.01 -10.10
C VAL A 158 10.52 -0.25 -10.40
N VAL A 159 9.48 -0.47 -9.59
CA VAL A 159 8.19 0.23 -9.75
C VAL A 159 8.17 1.54 -8.98
N THR A 160 7.54 2.55 -9.58
CA THR A 160 7.30 3.86 -8.96
C THR A 160 6.14 3.79 -7.97
N PHE A 161 6.05 4.78 -7.08
CA PHE A 161 5.01 4.85 -6.06
C PHE A 161 3.66 5.21 -6.69
N ARG A 162 2.79 4.21 -6.92
CA ARG A 162 1.43 4.43 -7.45
C ARG A 162 0.52 5.21 -6.48
N TYR A 163 0.71 5.01 -5.18
CA TYR A 163 -0.01 5.70 -4.11
C TYR A 163 0.99 6.32 -3.15
N PRO A 164 1.59 7.47 -3.52
CA PRO A 164 2.59 8.13 -2.69
C PRO A 164 2.02 8.49 -1.32
N VAL A 165 2.71 8.08 -0.27
CA VAL A 165 2.34 8.40 1.12
C VAL A 165 3.58 8.70 1.94
N GLU A 166 3.42 9.55 2.93
CA GLU A 166 4.43 9.78 3.95
C GLU A 166 3.79 9.78 5.33
N PHE A 167 4.35 8.95 6.20
CA PHE A 167 4.03 8.98 7.62
C PHE A 167 4.96 9.94 8.36
N THR A 168 4.36 10.88 9.09
CA THR A 168 5.08 11.68 10.09
C THR A 168 4.98 10.98 11.43
N LEU A 169 6.12 10.79 12.10
CA LEU A 169 6.21 10.02 13.34
C LEU A 169 6.46 10.93 14.55
N ASP A 170 5.57 10.85 15.53
CA ASP A 170 5.70 11.49 16.84
C ASP A 170 5.82 10.42 17.93
N VAL A 171 7.02 10.30 18.50
CA VAL A 171 7.35 9.42 19.62
C VAL A 171 7.79 10.22 20.85
N THR A 172 7.34 11.47 21.00
CA THR A 172 7.78 12.35 22.09
C THR A 172 7.52 11.74 23.48
N ASP A 173 6.43 10.99 23.65
CA ASP A 173 6.10 10.31 24.92
C ASP A 173 6.97 9.07 25.20
N ALA A 174 7.62 8.52 24.18
CA ALA A 174 8.46 7.31 24.29
C ALA A 174 9.60 7.32 23.24
N PRO A 175 10.61 8.21 23.37
CA PRO A 175 11.66 8.37 22.38
C PRO A 175 12.44 7.08 22.08
N GLU A 176 12.55 6.19 23.06
CA GLU A 176 13.18 4.87 22.95
C GLU A 176 12.46 3.93 21.96
N MET A 177 11.19 4.18 21.64
CA MET A 177 10.45 3.40 20.65
C MET A 177 10.74 3.83 19.20
N ARG A 178 11.55 4.88 18.98
CA ARG A 178 11.78 5.46 17.65
C ARG A 178 12.17 4.43 16.60
N GLU A 179 13.18 3.61 16.87
CA GLU A 179 13.67 2.62 15.91
C GLU A 179 12.57 1.61 15.52
N TRP A 180 11.82 1.12 16.52
CA TRP A 180 10.70 0.19 16.26
C TRP A 180 9.58 0.88 15.49
N ALA A 181 9.20 2.10 15.87
CA ALA A 181 8.12 2.84 15.24
C ALA A 181 8.46 3.25 13.79
N GLU A 182 9.72 3.54 13.48
CA GLU A 182 10.19 3.75 12.11
C GLU A 182 10.09 2.47 11.26
N LYS A 183 10.33 1.29 11.85
CA LYS A 183 10.08 0.00 11.17
C LYS A 183 8.59 -0.20 10.90
N VAL A 184 7.73 0.12 11.85
CA VAL A 184 6.26 0.06 11.69
C VAL A 184 5.78 1.00 10.58
N VAL A 185 6.29 2.24 10.53
CA VAL A 185 6.02 3.18 9.44
C VAL A 185 6.38 2.56 8.09
N ARG A 186 7.58 1.98 7.97
CA ARG A 186 8.02 1.33 6.72
C ARG A 186 7.11 0.18 6.31
N VAL A 187 6.58 -0.59 7.28
CA VAL A 187 5.58 -1.62 6.99
C VAL A 187 4.30 -0.99 6.46
N CYS A 188 3.78 0.05 7.11
CA CYS A 188 2.54 0.72 6.68
C CYS A 188 2.69 1.32 5.28
N GLU A 189 3.80 2.01 4.98
CA GLU A 189 4.09 2.55 3.64
C GLU A 189 4.16 1.46 2.59
N ARG A 190 4.78 0.33 2.92
CA ARG A 190 4.88 -0.84 2.03
C ARG A 190 3.52 -1.47 1.74
N GLN A 191 2.64 -1.54 2.73
CA GLN A 191 1.31 -2.11 2.54
C GLN A 191 0.33 -1.12 1.91
N TYR A 192 0.62 0.18 1.96
CA TYR A 192 -0.28 1.24 1.54
C TYR A 192 -0.88 1.05 0.14
N PRO A 193 -0.11 0.63 -0.90
CA PRO A 193 -0.68 0.39 -2.22
C PRO A 193 -1.74 -0.72 -2.24
N MET A 194 -1.51 -1.82 -1.51
CA MET A 194 -2.47 -2.92 -1.39
C MET A 194 -3.76 -2.45 -0.72
N ILE A 195 -3.63 -1.65 0.35
CA ILE A 195 -4.78 -1.07 1.07
C ILE A 195 -5.57 -0.16 0.13
N CYS A 196 -4.90 0.72 -0.62
CA CYS A 196 -5.53 1.63 -1.57
C CYS A 196 -6.24 0.90 -2.71
N ASP A 197 -5.62 -0.14 -3.26
CA ASP A 197 -6.23 -0.95 -4.33
C ASP A 197 -7.46 -1.71 -3.83
N LEU A 198 -7.38 -2.35 -2.66
CA LEU A 198 -8.51 -3.08 -2.08
C LEU A 198 -9.67 -2.15 -1.71
N LEU A 199 -9.37 -0.96 -1.19
CA LEU A 199 -10.35 0.03 -0.74
C LEU A 199 -10.58 1.14 -1.75
N ALA A 200 -10.33 0.88 -3.03
CA ALA A 200 -10.54 1.85 -4.11
C ALA A 200 -12.03 2.25 -4.21
N SER A 201 -12.27 3.52 -4.53
CA SER A 201 -13.59 3.99 -4.97
C SER A 201 -13.40 5.06 -6.04
N GLU A 202 -14.36 5.16 -6.95
CA GLU A 202 -14.30 6.10 -8.05
C GLU A 202 -14.17 7.54 -7.54
N GLY A 203 -13.28 8.32 -8.17
CA GLY A 203 -13.05 9.73 -7.84
C GLY A 203 -12.37 10.02 -6.50
N VAL A 204 -12.04 8.99 -5.71
CA VAL A 204 -11.43 9.16 -4.37
C VAL A 204 -9.93 9.01 -4.47
N ARG A 205 -9.19 10.03 -4.01
CA ARG A 205 -7.74 9.95 -3.82
C ARG A 205 -7.42 9.63 -2.36
N PRO A 206 -6.57 8.63 -2.07
CA PRO A 206 -6.15 8.34 -0.71
C PRO A 206 -5.26 9.47 -0.14
N PRO A 207 -5.18 9.63 1.19
CA PRO A 207 -4.35 10.66 1.80
C PRO A 207 -2.85 10.41 1.54
N THR A 208 -2.13 11.42 1.08
CA THR A 208 -0.68 11.34 0.87
C THR A 208 0.12 11.60 2.14
N GLN A 209 -0.54 12.00 3.23
CA GLN A 209 0.09 12.25 4.52
C GLN A 209 -0.70 11.61 5.65
N ILE A 210 -0.01 10.87 6.50
CA ILE A 210 -0.57 10.26 7.70
C ILE A 210 0.32 10.64 8.89
N ARG A 211 -0.29 11.04 10.01
CA ARG A 211 0.46 11.30 11.25
C ARG A 211 0.32 10.12 12.18
N MET A 212 1.42 9.43 12.45
CA MET A 212 1.50 8.36 13.44
C MET A 212 2.07 8.90 14.75
N THR A 213 1.41 8.59 15.87
CA THR A 213 1.82 9.08 17.18
C THR A 213 1.70 8.00 18.22
N PHE A 214 2.68 7.87 19.09
CA PHE A 214 2.63 6.95 20.23
C PHE A 214 2.45 7.75 21.52
N ARG A 215 1.36 7.47 22.26
CA ARG A 215 1.02 8.18 23.50
C ARG A 215 1.06 7.26 24.71
N ALA A 216 1.66 7.74 25.80
CA ALA A 216 1.71 7.02 27.07
C ALA A 216 0.36 7.01 27.79
N SER A 217 -0.46 8.05 27.57
CA SER A 217 -1.79 8.20 28.15
C SER A 217 -2.89 7.41 27.43
N TYR A 218 -2.61 6.85 26.24
CA TYR A 218 -3.60 6.12 25.46
C TYR A 218 -3.75 4.68 25.97
N ASN A 219 -4.98 4.33 26.38
CA ASN A 219 -5.28 3.07 27.07
C ASN A 219 -5.79 1.95 26.15
N GLY A 220 -6.06 2.24 24.87
CA GLY A 220 -6.43 1.25 23.86
C GLY A 220 -5.22 0.54 23.25
N VAL A 221 -5.43 -0.12 22.12
CA VAL A 221 -4.33 -0.64 21.27
C VAL A 221 -3.84 0.48 20.36
N ALA A 222 -4.72 0.90 19.44
CA ALA A 222 -4.56 2.06 18.59
C ALA A 222 -5.93 2.61 18.17
N GLU A 223 -5.94 3.81 17.59
CA GLU A 223 -7.10 4.42 16.93
C GLU A 223 -6.65 5.26 15.74
N ALA A 224 -7.57 5.46 14.79
CA ALA A 224 -7.33 6.32 13.64
C ALA A 224 -8.53 7.18 13.27
N GLY A 225 -8.23 8.35 12.70
CA GLY A 225 -9.22 9.27 12.17
C GLY A 225 -8.58 10.46 11.45
N GLY A 226 -9.14 10.85 10.30
CA GLY A 226 -8.71 12.05 9.58
C GLY A 226 -7.24 12.09 9.19
N GLY A 227 -6.64 10.94 8.84
CA GLY A 227 -5.21 10.83 8.50
C GLY A 227 -4.29 10.85 9.71
N ARG A 228 -4.80 10.56 10.90
CA ARG A 228 -4.02 10.44 12.14
C ARG A 228 -4.19 9.05 12.72
N ILE A 229 -3.12 8.51 13.26
CA ILE A 229 -3.05 7.23 13.97
C ILE A 229 -2.43 7.51 15.35
N THR A 230 -3.10 7.07 16.41
CA THR A 230 -2.60 7.11 17.79
C THR A 230 -2.43 5.68 18.30
N GLY A 231 -1.19 5.28 18.61
CA GLY A 231 -0.88 4.00 19.25
C GLY A 231 -0.59 4.12 20.74
N SER A 232 -0.87 3.06 21.50
CA SER A 232 -0.50 2.98 22.91
C SER A 232 0.95 2.59 23.09
N VAL A 233 1.74 3.45 23.76
CA VAL A 233 3.11 3.11 24.19
C VAL A 233 3.11 1.83 25.05
N LYS A 234 2.17 1.72 25.98
CA LYS A 234 2.09 0.56 26.89
C LYS A 234 1.84 -0.73 26.11
N TYR A 235 0.88 -0.72 25.19
CA TYR A 235 0.52 -1.92 24.44
C TYR A 235 1.69 -2.41 23.56
N PHE A 236 2.27 -1.53 22.74
CA PHE A 236 3.28 -1.91 21.76
C PHE A 236 4.67 -2.20 22.37
N LYS A 237 4.94 -1.73 23.59
CA LYS A 237 6.08 -2.25 24.36
C LYS A 237 5.89 -3.70 24.79
N SER A 238 4.66 -4.10 25.11
CA SER A 238 4.33 -5.46 25.54
C SER A 238 4.06 -6.41 24.37
N HIS A 239 3.63 -5.89 23.22
CA HIS A 239 3.29 -6.66 22.01
C HIS A 239 3.94 -6.01 20.77
N PRO A 240 5.28 -5.90 20.72
CA PRO A 240 5.98 -5.24 19.60
C PRO A 240 5.78 -5.96 18.26
N GLU A 241 5.35 -7.21 18.27
CA GLU A 241 5.00 -8.02 17.10
C GLU A 241 3.65 -7.66 16.47
N ASP A 242 2.75 -6.98 17.19
CA ASP A 242 1.42 -6.62 16.67
C ASP A 242 1.46 -5.39 15.74
N VAL A 243 2.30 -5.46 14.71
CA VAL A 243 2.35 -4.45 13.64
C VAL A 243 1.04 -4.43 12.84
N GLY A 244 0.31 -5.55 12.83
CA GLY A 244 -1.00 -5.67 12.17
C GLY A 244 -2.02 -4.64 12.66
N ALA A 245 -1.99 -4.26 13.94
CA ALA A 245 -2.83 -3.19 14.47
C ALA A 245 -2.58 -1.84 13.76
N MET A 246 -1.33 -1.52 13.41
CA MET A 246 -1.00 -0.26 12.72
C MET A 246 -1.40 -0.28 11.24
N VAL A 247 -1.39 -1.46 10.63
CA VAL A 247 -1.91 -1.67 9.27
C VAL A 247 -3.45 -1.54 9.26
N HIS A 248 -4.13 -2.04 10.30
CA HIS A 248 -5.56 -1.82 10.52
C HIS A 248 -5.89 -0.32 10.63
N GLU A 249 -5.16 0.43 11.45
CA GLU A 249 -5.35 1.88 11.56
C GLU A 249 -5.05 2.63 10.24
N THR A 250 -4.09 2.14 9.47
CA THR A 250 -3.81 2.66 8.13
C THR A 250 -4.99 2.44 7.18
N ALA A 251 -5.70 1.30 7.30
CA ALA A 251 -6.91 1.04 6.53
C ALA A 251 -8.01 2.05 6.84
N HIS A 252 -8.22 2.41 8.12
CA HIS A 252 -9.16 3.49 8.48
C HIS A 252 -8.78 4.84 7.86
N CYS A 253 -7.50 5.17 7.78
CA CYS A 253 -7.04 6.38 7.09
C CYS A 253 -7.40 6.38 5.60
N VAL A 254 -7.40 5.22 4.93
CA VAL A 254 -7.82 5.08 3.53
C VAL A 254 -9.35 5.06 3.40
N GLN A 255 -10.07 4.40 4.31
CA GLN A 255 -11.54 4.39 4.33
C GLN A 255 -12.08 5.82 4.36
N ASN A 256 -11.63 6.62 5.34
CA ASN A 256 -11.94 8.03 5.53
C ASN A 256 -13.41 8.40 5.24
N TYR A 257 -14.33 7.55 5.71
CA TYR A 257 -15.74 7.69 5.39
C TYR A 257 -16.30 9.01 5.93
N ARG A 258 -17.01 9.75 5.08
CA ARG A 258 -17.64 11.03 5.45
C ARG A 258 -19.12 10.90 5.76
N ALA A 259 -19.75 9.82 5.32
CA ALA A 259 -21.13 9.51 5.61
C ALA A 259 -21.33 9.20 7.10
N ARG A 260 -22.49 9.57 7.63
CA ARG A 260 -22.88 9.32 9.03
C ARG A 260 -23.75 8.07 9.12
N GLY A 261 -23.80 7.46 10.31
CA GLY A 261 -24.67 6.31 10.57
C GLY A 261 -24.24 5.02 9.88
N LEU A 262 -22.97 4.94 9.45
CA LEU A 262 -22.41 3.72 8.87
C LEU A 262 -22.30 2.62 9.93
N PRO A 263 -22.57 1.35 9.59
CA PRO A 263 -22.45 0.23 10.52
C PRO A 263 -21.01 0.04 10.97
N GLY A 264 -20.73 0.31 12.25
CA GLY A 264 -19.38 0.20 12.82
C GLY A 264 -18.76 -1.18 12.63
N TRP A 265 -19.55 -2.25 12.74
CA TRP A 265 -19.04 -3.61 12.53
C TRP A 265 -18.41 -3.84 11.15
N LEU A 266 -18.95 -3.18 10.12
CA LEU A 266 -18.44 -3.30 8.76
C LEU A 266 -17.23 -2.38 8.55
N VAL A 267 -17.19 -1.23 9.22
CA VAL A 267 -16.01 -0.33 9.23
C VAL A 267 -14.81 -1.10 9.80
N GLU A 268 -14.96 -1.66 11.01
CA GLU A 268 -13.95 -2.45 11.71
C GLU A 268 -13.64 -3.77 10.98
N GLY A 269 -14.68 -4.46 10.51
CA GLY A 269 -14.54 -5.74 9.80
C GLY A 269 -13.76 -5.61 8.50
N ILE A 270 -13.95 -4.51 7.74
CA ILE A 270 -13.15 -4.25 6.54
C ILE A 270 -11.69 -3.97 6.90
N ALA A 271 -11.42 -3.18 7.94
CA ALA A 271 -10.06 -2.88 8.40
C ALA A 271 -9.34 -4.17 8.86
N ASP A 272 -10.02 -5.04 9.60
CA ASP A 272 -9.46 -6.33 9.99
C ASP A 272 -9.40 -7.34 8.83
N TYR A 273 -10.22 -7.20 7.79
CA TYR A 273 -10.05 -7.98 6.56
C TYR A 273 -8.74 -7.61 5.85
N VAL A 274 -8.42 -6.30 5.76
CA VAL A 274 -7.11 -5.84 5.27
C VAL A 274 -5.98 -6.46 6.09
N ARG A 275 -6.08 -6.39 7.42
CA ARG A 275 -5.08 -6.95 8.32
C ARG A 275 -4.93 -8.48 8.15
N PHE A 276 -5.95 -9.25 8.49
CA PHE A 276 -5.86 -10.69 8.69
C PHE A 276 -5.98 -11.55 7.42
N TRP A 277 -6.41 -10.99 6.29
CA TRP A 277 -6.52 -11.73 5.01
C TRP A 277 -5.62 -11.20 3.91
N LYS A 278 -5.06 -9.99 4.04
CA LYS A 278 -4.15 -9.42 3.02
C LYS A 278 -2.75 -9.19 3.54
N PHE A 279 -2.61 -8.57 4.72
CA PHE A 279 -1.30 -8.29 5.27
C PHE A 279 -0.68 -9.51 5.98
N GLU A 280 -1.41 -10.11 6.90
CA GLU A 280 -0.95 -11.25 7.71
C GLU A 280 -1.90 -12.45 7.61
N PRO A 281 -2.07 -13.04 6.41
CA PRO A 281 -2.97 -14.16 6.21
C PRO A 281 -2.64 -15.34 7.15
N GLY A 282 -3.67 -15.85 7.82
CA GLY A 282 -3.56 -17.01 8.71
C GLY A 282 -3.34 -16.69 10.20
N THR A 283 -3.16 -15.42 10.57
CA THR A 283 -2.91 -15.03 11.98
C THR A 283 -4.18 -14.74 12.79
N ALA A 284 -5.36 -14.65 12.16
CA ALA A 284 -6.63 -14.42 12.86
C ALA A 284 -6.98 -15.51 13.89
N GLY A 285 -6.36 -16.69 13.81
CA GLY A 285 -6.68 -17.82 14.69
C GLY A 285 -8.10 -18.36 14.45
N ARG A 286 -8.51 -19.32 15.27
CA ARG A 286 -9.83 -19.98 15.14
C ARG A 286 -10.93 -19.17 15.83
N LEU A 287 -12.10 -19.11 15.20
CA LEU A 287 -13.31 -18.56 15.80
C LEU A 287 -14.13 -19.66 16.48
N ASN A 288 -14.82 -19.31 17.57
CA ASN A 288 -15.80 -20.20 18.18
C ASN A 288 -17.12 -20.11 17.37
N PRO A 289 -17.58 -21.19 16.71
CA PRO A 289 -18.78 -21.18 15.87
C PRO A 289 -20.06 -20.78 16.61
N GLU A 290 -20.16 -21.09 17.91
CA GLU A 290 -21.33 -20.79 18.73
C GLU A 290 -21.47 -19.29 19.04
N ARG A 291 -20.33 -18.58 19.10
CA ARG A 291 -20.26 -17.15 19.42
C ARG A 291 -20.06 -16.26 18.19
N ALA A 292 -19.69 -16.84 17.05
CA ALA A 292 -19.43 -16.12 15.82
C ALA A 292 -20.72 -15.46 15.28
N LYS A 293 -20.66 -14.14 15.09
CA LYS A 293 -21.71 -13.33 14.45
C LYS A 293 -21.07 -12.40 13.44
N PHE A 294 -21.68 -12.27 12.27
CA PHE A 294 -21.15 -11.44 11.17
C PHE A 294 -20.95 -9.96 11.57
N ASP A 295 -21.73 -9.45 12.52
CA ASP A 295 -21.74 -8.07 13.01
C ASP A 295 -20.96 -7.87 14.34
N ALA A 296 -20.15 -8.85 14.75
CA ALA A 296 -19.36 -8.78 15.97
C ALA A 296 -18.12 -7.85 15.88
N SER A 297 -17.98 -7.09 14.79
CA SER A 297 -16.85 -6.22 14.48
C SER A 297 -15.51 -6.96 14.36
N TYR A 298 -14.47 -6.20 14.01
CA TYR A 298 -13.08 -6.66 14.01
C TYR A 298 -12.89 -8.01 13.28
N ARG A 299 -11.98 -8.83 13.79
CA ARG A 299 -11.59 -10.16 13.33
C ARG A 299 -12.77 -11.08 13.00
N THR A 300 -13.84 -11.02 13.79
CA THR A 300 -15.01 -11.90 13.59
C THR A 300 -15.77 -11.49 12.33
N SER A 301 -16.04 -10.19 12.16
CA SER A 301 -16.65 -9.65 10.95
C SER A 301 -15.73 -9.81 9.73
N ALA A 302 -14.42 -9.66 9.90
CA ALA A 302 -13.43 -9.89 8.86
C ALA A 302 -13.44 -11.34 8.34
N ALA A 303 -13.58 -12.32 9.24
CA ALA A 303 -13.70 -13.73 8.85
C ALA A 303 -14.97 -14.03 8.06
N PHE A 304 -16.08 -13.40 8.44
CA PHE A 304 -17.32 -13.47 7.66
C PHE A 304 -17.13 -12.84 6.27
N LEU A 305 -16.56 -11.64 6.19
CA LEU A 305 -16.27 -10.97 4.91
C LEU A 305 -15.39 -11.83 4.01
N ALA A 306 -14.38 -12.48 4.58
CA ALA A 306 -13.51 -13.38 3.83
C ALA A 306 -14.23 -14.60 3.29
N PHE A 307 -15.06 -15.25 4.10
CA PHE A 307 -15.88 -16.37 3.64
C PHE A 307 -16.79 -15.97 2.46
N VAL A 308 -17.46 -14.82 2.56
CA VAL A 308 -18.38 -14.38 1.49
C VAL A 308 -17.58 -13.95 0.25
N ALA A 309 -16.46 -13.26 0.41
CA ALA A 309 -15.63 -12.83 -0.71
C ALA A 309 -15.03 -14.02 -1.48
N ASP A 310 -14.59 -15.06 -0.78
CA ASP A 310 -14.05 -16.28 -1.39
C ASP A 310 -15.12 -17.07 -2.16
N LYS A 311 -16.32 -17.18 -1.59
CA LYS A 311 -17.39 -18.03 -2.13
C LYS A 311 -18.26 -17.37 -3.19
N TYR A 312 -18.48 -16.06 -3.12
CA TYR A 312 -19.47 -15.37 -3.97
C TYR A 312 -18.87 -14.31 -4.88
N ASP A 313 -17.99 -13.46 -4.37
CA ASP A 313 -17.44 -12.33 -5.13
C ASP A 313 -16.11 -11.85 -4.53
N SER A 314 -15.01 -12.09 -5.24
CA SER A 314 -13.67 -11.67 -4.78
C SER A 314 -13.52 -10.15 -4.65
N GLN A 315 -14.41 -9.37 -5.25
CA GLN A 315 -14.47 -7.90 -5.13
C GLN A 315 -15.49 -7.41 -4.09
N LEU A 316 -16.13 -8.30 -3.32
CA LEU A 316 -17.16 -7.97 -2.33
C LEU A 316 -16.71 -6.84 -1.40
N VAL A 317 -15.53 -6.96 -0.80
CA VAL A 317 -15.01 -5.98 0.17
C VAL A 317 -14.79 -4.62 -0.48
N THR A 318 -14.25 -4.57 -1.70
CA THR A 318 -14.09 -3.32 -2.47
C THR A 318 -15.44 -2.66 -2.75
N LYS A 319 -16.44 -3.44 -3.18
CA LYS A 319 -17.80 -2.95 -3.49
C LYS A 319 -18.52 -2.45 -2.22
N LEU A 320 -18.43 -3.18 -1.11
CA LEU A 320 -18.98 -2.77 0.17
C LEU A 320 -18.31 -1.49 0.69
N ASN A 321 -16.98 -1.39 0.61
CA ASN A 321 -16.24 -0.17 0.95
C ASN A 321 -16.72 1.04 0.12
N ALA A 322 -16.93 0.88 -1.19
CA ALA A 322 -17.45 1.96 -2.04
C ALA A 322 -18.85 2.41 -1.60
N LEU A 323 -19.77 1.46 -1.36
CA LEU A 323 -21.11 1.76 -0.85
C LEU A 323 -21.08 2.47 0.51
N MET A 324 -20.19 2.06 1.41
CA MET A 324 -19.98 2.71 2.71
C MET A 324 -19.46 4.13 2.54
N ARG A 325 -18.47 4.33 1.67
CA ARG A 325 -17.87 5.64 1.40
C ARG A 325 -18.86 6.63 0.79
N GLU A 326 -19.70 6.17 -0.12
CA GLU A 326 -20.74 6.98 -0.75
C GLU A 326 -21.98 7.19 0.13
N GLY A 327 -22.05 6.56 1.31
CA GLY A 327 -23.24 6.61 2.18
C GLY A 327 -24.46 5.91 1.59
N LYS A 328 -24.27 5.01 0.61
CA LYS A 328 -25.34 4.26 -0.07
C LYS A 328 -25.52 2.84 0.48
N TYR A 329 -24.67 2.42 1.41
CA TYR A 329 -24.78 1.12 2.03
C TYR A 329 -26.14 0.94 2.72
N ASN A 330 -26.78 -0.19 2.43
CA ASN A 330 -27.94 -0.70 3.15
C ASN A 330 -27.89 -2.23 3.15
N VAL A 331 -28.66 -2.89 4.02
CA VAL A 331 -28.64 -4.36 4.16
C VAL A 331 -28.99 -5.10 2.86
N GLY A 332 -29.76 -4.48 1.96
CA GLY A 332 -30.09 -5.05 0.64
C GLY A 332 -28.89 -5.16 -0.31
N ALA A 333 -27.77 -4.48 -0.02
CA ALA A 333 -26.54 -4.61 -0.78
C ALA A 333 -26.02 -6.07 -0.80
N TRP A 334 -26.17 -6.80 0.31
CA TRP A 334 -25.74 -8.21 0.40
C TRP A 334 -26.47 -9.09 -0.62
N LYS A 335 -27.79 -8.92 -0.73
CA LYS A 335 -28.61 -9.66 -1.70
C LYS A 335 -28.30 -9.25 -3.13
N THR A 336 -28.03 -7.97 -3.35
CA THR A 336 -27.65 -7.45 -4.67
C THR A 336 -26.31 -8.02 -5.13
N LEU A 337 -25.32 -8.10 -4.23
CA LEU A 337 -23.96 -8.54 -4.55
C LEU A 337 -23.80 -10.05 -4.59
N THR A 338 -24.57 -10.80 -3.80
CA THR A 338 -24.36 -12.25 -3.60
C THR A 338 -25.56 -13.11 -3.96
N GLY A 339 -26.73 -12.50 -4.22
CA GLY A 339 -28.02 -13.20 -4.34
C GLY A 339 -28.67 -13.61 -3.01
N LYS A 340 -27.98 -13.42 -1.87
CA LYS A 340 -28.43 -13.83 -0.54
C LYS A 340 -28.44 -12.69 0.47
N THR A 341 -29.36 -12.74 1.42
CA THR A 341 -29.40 -11.82 2.57
C THR A 341 -28.19 -12.05 3.48
N VAL A 342 -27.83 -11.04 4.28
CA VAL A 342 -26.68 -11.15 5.20
C VAL A 342 -26.92 -12.24 6.25
N GLU A 343 -28.18 -12.47 6.62
CA GLU A 343 -28.60 -13.50 7.56
C GLU A 343 -28.38 -14.91 6.99
N GLU A 344 -28.77 -15.15 5.73
CA GLU A 344 -28.51 -16.41 5.02
C GLU A 344 -27.00 -16.67 4.89
N LEU A 345 -26.23 -15.65 4.50
CA LEU A 345 -24.77 -15.74 4.41
C LEU A 345 -24.14 -16.06 5.77
N ASN A 346 -24.62 -15.42 6.85
CA ASN A 346 -24.13 -15.65 8.20
C ASN A 346 -24.42 -17.09 8.66
N GLN A 347 -25.58 -17.65 8.32
CA GLN A 347 -25.90 -19.05 8.61
C GLN A 347 -24.95 -20.00 7.86
N GLU A 348 -24.70 -19.77 6.58
CA GLU A 348 -23.77 -20.59 5.78
C GLU A 348 -22.34 -20.52 6.32
N TRP A 349 -21.87 -19.31 6.66
CA TRP A 349 -20.56 -19.10 7.26
C TRP A 349 -20.43 -19.82 8.61
N ARG A 350 -21.41 -19.69 9.50
CA ARG A 350 -21.37 -20.38 10.80
C ARG A 350 -21.33 -21.90 10.64
N GLN A 351 -22.04 -22.45 9.65
CA GLN A 351 -21.98 -23.87 9.33
C GLN A 351 -20.60 -24.30 8.80
N SER A 352 -19.89 -23.41 8.08
CA SER A 352 -18.54 -23.71 7.60
C SER A 352 -17.49 -23.71 8.71
N LEU A 353 -17.76 -23.09 9.87
CA LEU A 353 -16.83 -23.08 11.02
C LEU A 353 -16.86 -24.36 11.86
N VAL A 354 -17.89 -25.20 11.72
CA VAL A 354 -18.07 -26.46 12.48
C VAL A 354 -17.38 -27.65 11.80
N ARG A 355 -17.04 -27.51 10.52
CA ARG A 355 -16.32 -28.50 9.72
C ARG A 355 -14.81 -28.27 9.82
#